data_AF-A0A0T6B768-F1
#
_entry.id   AF-A0A0T6B768-F1
#
_cell.length_a   1.000
_cell.length_b   1.000
_cell.length_c   1.000
_cell.angle_alpha   90.00
_cell.angle_beta   90.00
_cell.angle_gamma   90.00
#
_symmetry.space_group_name_H-M   'P 1'
#
loop_
_entity.id
_entity.type
_entity.pdbx_description
1 polymer ?
#
loop_
_entity_poly.entity_id
_entity_poly.type
_entity_poly.pdbx_seq_one_letter_code
_entity_poly.pdbx_strand_id
1 'polypeptide(L)'
;TLILQALDYSNHSLVTAINLIDEATYSGIIDPSAEWHTLNHGGPRTRLTYRIRVKCDDFYYNATCTKFCRARDDPFGHYRCNVNGDKECIEGWKGTNCEE
;
A
#
# COMPACT_ATOMS: atom_id res chain seq x y z
N THR A 1 -6.75 7.02 8.57
CA THR A 1 -7.45 6.27 9.64
C THR A 1 -7.99 4.98 9.06
N LEU A 2 -7.81 3.87 9.77
CA LEU A 2 -8.38 2.55 9.45
C LEU A 2 -9.42 2.21 10.53
N ILE A 3 -10.60 1.74 10.09
CA ILE A 3 -11.66 1.23 10.95
C ILE A 3 -11.93 -0.21 10.55
N LEU A 4 -11.86 -1.13 11.50
CA LEU A 4 -12.15 -2.55 11.32
C LEU A 4 -13.33 -2.93 12.23
N GLN A 5 -14.39 -3.46 11.65
CA GLN A 5 -15.60 -3.86 12.38
C GLN A 5 -15.79 -5.37 12.32
N ALA A 6 -16.04 -5.97 13.48
CA ALA A 6 -16.52 -7.35 13.60
C ALA A 6 -18.05 -7.31 13.70
N LEU A 7 -18.72 -7.99 12.77
CA LEU A 7 -20.18 -7.99 12.64
C LEU A 7 -20.71 -9.41 12.78
N ASP A 8 -21.86 -9.56 13.44
CA ASP A 8 -22.65 -10.78 13.39
C ASP A 8 -23.49 -10.81 12.09
N TYR A 9 -23.41 -11.93 11.36
CA TYR A 9 -24.12 -12.11 10.08
C TYR A 9 -25.32 -13.04 10.28
N SER A 10 -26.53 -12.53 10.02
CA SER A 10 -27.76 -13.29 10.03
C SER A 10 -28.43 -13.27 8.66
N ASN A 11 -28.88 -14.45 8.20
CA ASN A 11 -29.55 -14.63 6.91
C ASN A 11 -31.04 -14.21 6.94
N HIS A 12 -31.53 -13.74 8.10
CA HIS A 12 -32.88 -13.22 8.24
C HIS A 12 -32.88 -11.71 7.94
N SER A 13 -33.58 -11.33 6.88
CA SER A 13 -33.70 -9.96 6.35
C SER A 13 -34.51 -9.04 7.27
N LEU A 14 -34.02 -8.72 8.46
CA LEU A 14 -34.46 -7.56 9.23
C LEU A 14 -33.45 -6.44 8.96
N VAL A 15 -33.86 -5.51 8.10
CA VAL A 15 -33.09 -4.40 7.51
C VAL A 15 -32.45 -3.45 8.55
N THR A 16 -32.68 -3.66 9.84
CA THR A 16 -32.40 -2.72 10.93
C THR A 16 -31.34 -3.14 11.95
N ALA A 17 -30.72 -4.32 11.85
CA ALA A 17 -29.75 -4.76 12.86
C ALA A 17 -28.38 -5.04 12.24
N ILE A 18 -27.57 -3.99 12.05
CA ILE A 18 -26.12 -4.14 12.00
C ILE A 18 -25.70 -4.54 13.42
N ASN A 19 -25.56 -5.85 13.67
CA ASN A 19 -25.15 -6.37 14.97
C ASN A 19 -23.63 -6.25 15.11
N LEU A 20 -23.17 -5.04 15.45
CA LEU A 20 -21.76 -4.75 15.73
C LEU A 20 -21.31 -5.51 16.98
N ILE A 21 -20.37 -6.43 16.80
CA ILE A 21 -19.71 -7.15 17.89
C ILE A 21 -18.64 -6.24 18.50
N ASP A 22 -17.77 -5.66 17.66
CA ASP A 22 -16.64 -4.84 18.10
C ASP A 22 -16.10 -3.93 16.98
N GLU A 23 -15.42 -2.84 17.35
CA GLU A 23 -14.81 -1.89 16.40
C GLU A 23 -13.39 -1.52 16.85
N ALA A 24 -12.43 -1.75 15.96
CA ALA A 24 -11.04 -1.33 16.14
C ALA A 24 -10.73 -0.13 15.23
N THR A 25 -10.23 0.95 15.82
CA THR A 25 -9.74 2.12 15.08
C THR A 25 -8.22 2.22 15.21
N TYR A 26 -7.55 2.41 14.07
CA TYR A 26 -6.11 2.69 14.00
C TYR A 26 -5.87 4.02 13.28
N SER A 27 -5.10 4.91 13.93
CA SER A 27 -4.69 6.20 13.40
C SER A 27 -3.17 6.31 13.47
N GLY A 28 -2.52 6.37 12.31
CA GLY A 28 -1.07 6.43 12.17
C GLY A 28 -0.65 6.44 10.71
N ILE A 29 0.65 6.58 10.47
CA ILE A 29 1.28 6.49 9.16
C ILE A 29 1.86 5.08 9.00
N ILE A 30 1.63 4.48 7.84
CA ILE A 30 2.23 3.21 7.42
C ILE A 30 2.84 3.43 6.05
N ASP A 31 4.16 3.42 5.99
CA ASP A 31 4.88 3.56 4.73
C ASP A 31 4.73 2.29 3.87
N PRO A 32 4.78 2.42 2.53
CA PRO A 32 4.79 1.28 1.63
C PRO A 32 5.95 0.32 1.93
N SER A 33 5.65 -0.96 2.13
CA SER A 33 6.64 -2.00 2.44
C SER A 33 6.12 -3.41 2.13
N ALA A 34 7.05 -4.35 1.92
CA ALA A 34 6.72 -5.77 1.87
C ALA A 34 6.29 -6.32 3.25
N GLU A 35 6.78 -5.68 4.32
CA GLU A 35 6.59 -6.08 5.71
C GLU A 35 5.16 -5.88 6.20
N TRP A 36 4.74 -6.78 7.08
CA TRP A 36 3.41 -6.75 7.69
C TRP A 36 3.44 -6.09 9.07
N HIS A 37 2.62 -5.07 9.25
CA HIS A 37 2.36 -4.46 10.55
C HIS A 37 1.26 -5.24 11.28
N THR A 38 1.56 -5.73 12.48
CA THR A 38 0.58 -6.47 13.30
C THR A 38 -0.07 -5.51 14.28
N LEU A 39 -1.40 -5.42 14.22
CA LEU A 39 -2.21 -4.60 15.10
C LEU A 39 -3.04 -5.51 16.02
N ASN A 40 -2.96 -5.21 17.31
CA ASN A 40 -3.69 -5.90 18.36
C ASN A 40 -4.69 -4.94 18.96
N HIS A 41 -5.98 -5.29 18.90
CA HIS A 41 -7.07 -4.56 19.51
C HIS A 41 -7.69 -5.42 20.61
N GLY A 42 -7.61 -4.95 21.85
CA GLY A 42 -8.34 -5.52 22.98
C GLY A 42 -9.61 -4.72 23.20
N GLY A 43 -10.70 -5.15 22.58
CA GLY A 43 -12.01 -4.51 22.73
C GLY A 43 -12.76 -5.03 23.97
N PRO A 44 -13.93 -4.46 24.27
CA PRO A 44 -14.73 -4.83 25.44
C PRO A 44 -15.31 -6.25 25.37
N ARG A 45 -15.51 -6.78 24.16
CA ARG A 45 -16.20 -8.07 23.91
C ARG A 45 -15.31 -9.12 23.25
N THR A 46 -14.25 -8.71 22.58
CA THR A 46 -13.34 -9.61 21.85
C THR A 46 -11.94 -9.03 21.76
N ARG A 47 -11.00 -9.85 21.32
CA ARG A 47 -9.64 -9.43 20.99
C ARG A 47 -9.40 -9.71 19.52
N LEU A 48 -9.13 -8.66 18.75
CA LEU A 48 -8.81 -8.74 17.33
C LEU A 48 -7.30 -8.61 17.14
N THR A 49 -6.70 -9.55 16.43
CA THR A 49 -5.33 -9.44 15.93
C THR A 49 -5.38 -9.51 14.41
N TYR A 50 -4.90 -8.46 13.74
CA TYR A 50 -4.92 -8.35 12.29
C TYR A 50 -3.60 -7.77 11.79
N ARG A 51 -3.28 -8.05 10.52
CA ARG A 51 -2.05 -7.57 9.88
C ARG A 51 -2.40 -6.72 8.67
N ILE A 52 -1.71 -5.61 8.51
CA ILE A 52 -1.86 -4.71 7.38
C ILE A 52 -0.50 -4.35 6.78
N ARG A 53 -0.49 -4.04 5.49
CA ARG A 53 0.66 -3.46 4.79
C ARG A 53 0.17 -2.61 3.64
N VAL A 54 0.96 -1.63 3.25
CA VAL A 54 0.76 -0.82 2.05
C VAL A 54 1.80 -1.27 1.03
N LYS A 55 1.38 -1.49 -0.22
CA LYS A 55 2.28 -1.79 -1.33
C LYS A 55 2.02 -0.81 -2.46
N CYS A 56 3.09 -0.36 -3.10
CA CYS A 56 2.96 0.33 -4.37
C CYS A 56 2.66 -0.69 -5.47
N ASP A 57 1.95 -0.22 -6.50
CA ASP A 57 1.78 -0.96 -7.74
C ASP A 57 3.12 -1.08 -8.48
N ASP A 58 3.16 -1.96 -9.47
CA ASP A 58 4.34 -2.14 -10.31
C ASP A 58 4.80 -0.81 -10.91
N PHE A 59 6.11 -0.58 -10.90
CA PHE A 59 6.77 0.64 -11.38
C PHE A 59 6.47 1.92 -10.58
N TYR A 60 5.75 1.84 -9.46
CA TYR A 60 5.56 2.96 -8.55
C TYR A 60 6.46 2.84 -7.31
N TYR A 61 7.11 3.95 -6.97
CA TYR A 61 8.10 4.04 -5.90
C TYR A 61 7.78 5.23 -5.00
N ASN A 62 8.63 5.44 -3.98
CA ASN A 62 8.56 6.43 -2.91
C ASN A 62 7.50 6.16 -1.84
N ALA A 63 7.57 6.91 -0.74
CA ALA A 63 6.67 6.74 0.43
C ALA A 63 5.19 7.02 0.12
N THR A 64 4.89 7.63 -1.03
CA THR A 64 3.52 7.97 -1.46
C THR A 64 3.03 7.12 -2.63
N CYS A 65 3.85 6.19 -3.16
CA CYS A 65 3.57 5.41 -4.36
C CYS A 65 3.19 6.25 -5.59
N THR A 66 3.77 7.44 -5.72
CA THR A 66 3.43 8.38 -6.82
C THR A 66 4.51 8.50 -7.88
N LYS A 67 5.74 8.10 -7.56
CA LYS A 67 6.87 8.22 -8.49
C LYS A 67 6.88 7.02 -9.43
N PHE A 68 6.52 7.26 -10.69
CA PHE A 68 6.55 6.23 -11.71
C PHE A 68 7.94 6.10 -12.34
N CYS A 69 8.45 4.87 -12.41
CA CYS A 69 9.62 4.52 -13.21
C CYS A 69 9.50 3.08 -13.73
N ARG A 70 9.30 2.96 -15.04
CA ARG A 70 9.41 1.69 -15.75
C ARG A 70 10.65 1.75 -16.62
N ALA A 71 11.54 0.76 -16.48
CA ALA A 71 12.75 0.68 -17.28
C ALA A 71 12.41 0.75 -18.78
N ARG A 72 13.23 1.46 -19.54
CA ARG A 72 13.02 1.75 -20.95
C ARG A 72 14.34 1.69 -21.69
N ASP A 73 14.32 1.12 -22.88
CA ASP A 73 15.47 1.03 -23.77
C ASP A 73 14.94 1.08 -25.21
N ASP A 74 14.54 2.27 -25.62
CA ASP A 74 13.94 2.57 -26.93
C ASP A 74 14.31 4.01 -27.34
N PRO A 75 13.95 4.52 -28.54
CA PRO A 75 14.34 5.86 -28.99
C PRO A 75 13.92 7.03 -28.09
N PHE A 76 13.09 6.81 -27.07
CA PHE A 76 12.63 7.82 -26.12
C PHE A 76 13.33 7.72 -24.75
N GLY A 77 14.31 6.82 -24.57
CA GLY A 77 15.15 6.79 -23.39
C GLY A 77 15.77 5.42 -23.10
N HIS A 78 16.96 5.45 -22.50
CA HIS A 78 17.81 4.30 -22.21
C HIS A 78 18.19 4.27 -20.73
N TYR A 79 17.29 3.76 -19.90
CA TYR A 79 17.45 3.77 -18.45
C TYR A 79 16.85 2.56 -17.73
N ARG A 80 17.47 2.24 -16.59
CA ARG A 80 16.91 1.37 -15.55
C ARG A 80 16.32 2.22 -14.43
N CYS A 81 15.52 1.60 -13.58
CA CYS A 81 14.95 2.24 -12.41
C CYS A 81 15.61 1.67 -11.16
N ASN A 82 16.09 2.54 -10.28
CA ASN A 82 16.66 2.09 -9.02
C ASN A 82 15.59 1.91 -7.94
N VAL A 83 16.02 1.54 -6.73
CA VAL A 83 15.14 1.27 -5.59
C VAL A 83 14.30 2.48 -5.17
N ASN A 84 14.75 3.69 -5.49
CA ASN A 84 14.02 4.94 -5.21
C ASN A 84 13.11 5.35 -6.39
N GLY A 85 13.08 4.57 -7.47
CA GLY A 85 12.39 4.90 -8.71
C GLY A 85 13.06 6.01 -9.52
N ASP A 86 14.33 6.32 -9.28
CA ASP A 86 15.10 7.24 -10.14
C ASP A 86 15.57 6.51 -11.40
N LYS A 87 15.66 7.27 -12.50
CA LYS A 87 16.24 6.78 -13.75
C LYS A 87 17.76 6.73 -13.60
N GLU A 88 18.32 5.56 -13.88
CA GLU A 88 19.76 5.34 -14.01
C GLU A 88 20.05 5.08 -15.49
N CYS A 89 20.75 6.01 -16.13
CA CYS A 89 21.09 5.89 -17.54
C CYS A 89 21.98 4.68 -17.77
N ILE A 90 21.69 3.94 -18.84
CA ILE A 90 22.55 2.86 -19.32
C ILE A 90 23.88 3.47 -19.78
N GLU A 91 24.98 2.72 -19.66
CA GLU A 91 26.30 3.18 -20.09
C GLU A 91 26.28 3.72 -21.53
N GLY A 92 26.85 4.92 -21.71
CA GLY A 92 26.83 5.64 -22.98
C GLY A 92 25.70 6.66 -23.13
N TRP A 93 24.70 6.65 -22.23
CA TRP A 93 23.57 7.57 -22.25
C TRP A 93 23.62 8.60 -21.11
N LYS A 94 23.05 9.78 -21.35
CA LYS A 94 22.95 10.90 -20.39
C LYS A 94 21.67 11.73 -20.63
N GLY A 95 21.52 12.80 -19.86
CA GLY A 95 20.34 13.67 -19.91
C GLY A 95 19.26 13.19 -18.94
N THR A 96 18.26 14.05 -18.71
CA THR A 96 17.23 13.82 -17.67
C THR A 96 16.33 12.61 -17.97
N ASN A 97 16.17 12.22 -19.24
CA ASN A 97 15.46 11.00 -19.64
C ASN A 97 16.36 9.95 -20.27
N CYS A 98 17.69 10.12 -20.17
CA CYS A 98 18.68 9.22 -20.76
C CYS A 98 18.49 9.07 -22.28
N GLU A 99 18.31 10.19 -22.96
CA GLU A 99 18.10 10.29 -24.42
C GLU A 99 19.31 10.83 -25.21
N GLU A 100 20.40 11.22 -24.54
CA GLU A 100 21.61 11.82 -25.14
C GLU A 100 22.87 10.97 -25.01
#